data_AF-A0A348MKR5-F1
#
_entry.id   AF-A0A348MKR5-F1
#
_cell.length_a   1.000
_cell.length_b   1.000
_cell.length_c   1.000
_cell.angle_alpha   90.00
_cell.angle_beta   90.00
_cell.angle_gamma   90.00
#
_symmetry.space_group_name_H-M   'P 1'
#
loop_
_entity.id
_entity.type
_entity.pdbx_description
1 polymer ?
#
loop_
_entity_poly.entity_id
_entity_poly.type
_entity_poly.pdbx_seq_one_letter_code
_entity_poly.pdbx_strand_id
1 'polypeptide(L)'
;MKSRTKKILSFFFLFIFTFLFCEEKVGLVLGGGAARGLAHIGVLKVIEEYNIPVDYVAGTSMGSIIGGLWASGYTASEIESIFLSENIRNWLNESTIKNYQPVFLFLNSYPTFLTTELKDGKLKIPESTVDDKIINLELFSFFSEIDYAIGSDFRKMYKPFLCTASDIKSENPKIFTKGKLEKSIRASMAIPLIFKPVIF
;
A
#
# COMPACT_ATOMS: atom_id res chain seq x y z
N MET A 1 -18.47 -4.67 -57.80
CA MET A 1 -19.08 -3.76 -56.80
C MET A 1 -19.38 -4.39 -55.44
N LYS A 2 -20.00 -5.59 -55.32
CA LYS A 2 -20.40 -6.22 -54.04
C LYS A 2 -19.29 -6.43 -52.98
N SER A 3 -18.03 -6.60 -53.39
CA SER A 3 -16.88 -6.84 -52.48
C SER A 3 -16.45 -5.58 -51.69
N ARG A 4 -16.51 -4.39 -52.31
CA ARG A 4 -16.17 -3.12 -51.63
C ARG A 4 -17.19 -2.76 -50.55
N THR A 5 -18.48 -2.99 -50.83
CA THR A 5 -19.57 -2.69 -49.89
C THR A 5 -19.51 -3.56 -48.64
N LYS A 6 -19.17 -4.86 -48.77
CA LYS A 6 -18.95 -5.74 -47.61
C LYS A 6 -17.75 -5.32 -46.75
N LYS A 7 -16.66 -4.86 -47.36
CA LYS A 7 -15.48 -4.36 -46.62
C LYS A 7 -15.80 -3.08 -45.84
N ILE A 8 -16.53 -2.15 -46.45
CA ILE A 8 -16.95 -0.91 -45.80
C ILE A 8 -17.90 -1.19 -44.63
N LEU A 9 -18.86 -2.10 -44.80
CA LEU A 9 -19.79 -2.48 -43.74
C LEU A 9 -19.07 -3.18 -42.58
N SER A 10 -18.09 -4.03 -42.87
CA SER A 10 -17.24 -4.69 -41.86
C SER A 10 -16.39 -3.68 -41.09
N PHE A 11 -15.82 -2.69 -41.78
CA PHE A 11 -15.02 -1.64 -41.15
C PHE A 11 -15.88 -0.72 -40.26
N PHE A 12 -17.09 -0.40 -40.72
CA PHE A 12 -18.06 0.39 -39.95
C PHE A 12 -18.55 -0.36 -38.72
N PHE A 13 -18.79 -1.67 -38.84
CA PHE A 13 -19.14 -2.53 -37.72
C PHE A 13 -17.98 -2.63 -36.71
N LEU A 14 -16.75 -2.80 -37.18
CA LEU A 14 -15.55 -2.83 -36.32
C LEU A 14 -15.34 -1.48 -35.61
N PHE A 15 -15.58 -0.37 -36.31
CA PHE A 15 -15.47 0.98 -35.75
C PHE A 15 -16.53 1.25 -34.68
N ILE A 16 -17.79 0.89 -34.93
CA ILE A 16 -18.88 0.96 -33.95
C ILE A 16 -18.60 0.05 -32.75
N PHE A 17 -18.12 -1.17 -32.99
CA PHE A 17 -17.75 -2.10 -31.94
C PHE A 17 -16.68 -1.47 -31.05
N THR A 18 -15.60 -0.93 -31.62
CA THR A 18 -14.51 -0.29 -30.85
C THR A 18 -14.99 0.89 -29.99
N PHE A 19 -15.94 1.70 -30.50
CA PHE A 19 -16.51 2.82 -29.76
C PHE A 19 -17.44 2.39 -28.61
N LEU A 20 -18.14 1.25 -28.75
CA LEU A 20 -19.04 0.71 -27.73
C LEU A 20 -18.31 0.08 -26.53
N PHE A 21 -17.01 -0.23 -26.65
CA PHE A 21 -16.19 -0.85 -25.59
C PHE A 21 -15.15 0.09 -24.97
N CYS A 22 -15.28 1.41 -25.14
CA CYS A 22 -14.43 2.37 -24.44
C CYS A 22 -14.95 2.57 -23.01
N GLU A 23 -14.63 1.62 -22.13
CA GLU A 23 -14.95 1.72 -20.70
C GLU A 23 -13.91 2.62 -20.02
N GLU A 24 -14.37 3.63 -19.29
CA GLU A 24 -13.48 4.50 -18.50
C GLU A 24 -12.79 3.68 -17.41
N LYS A 25 -11.47 3.85 -17.31
CA LYS A 25 -10.68 3.14 -16.30
C LYS A 25 -10.72 3.87 -14.97
N VAL A 26 -10.96 3.12 -13.90
CA VAL A 26 -11.09 3.66 -12.53
C VAL A 26 -9.88 3.27 -11.70
N GLY A 27 -9.21 4.26 -11.11
CA GLY A 27 -8.11 4.06 -10.17
C GLY A 27 -8.54 4.32 -8.73
N LEU A 28 -8.25 3.39 -7.82
CA LEU A 28 -8.41 3.56 -6.38
C LEU A 28 -7.09 4.00 -5.73
N VAL A 29 -7.12 5.10 -4.98
CA VAL A 29 -5.95 5.64 -4.27
C VAL A 29 -6.18 5.61 -2.77
N LEU A 30 -5.34 4.88 -2.04
CA LEU A 30 -5.41 4.71 -0.59
C LEU A 30 -4.25 5.42 0.11
N GLY A 31 -4.57 6.51 0.80
CA GLY A 31 -3.58 7.33 1.52
C GLY A 31 -2.95 6.64 2.73
N GLY A 32 -1.86 7.24 3.25
CA GLY A 32 -1.27 6.83 4.52
C GLY A 32 -2.09 7.25 5.74
N GLY A 33 -1.81 6.69 6.91
CA GLY A 33 -2.53 7.06 8.14
C GLY A 33 -2.30 6.18 9.37
N ALA A 34 -1.21 5.41 9.44
CA ALA A 34 -0.97 4.45 10.53
C ALA A 34 -2.23 3.64 10.88
N ALA A 35 -2.61 3.56 12.16
CA ALA A 35 -3.82 2.85 12.61
C ALA A 35 -5.13 3.40 11.99
N ARG A 36 -5.21 4.70 11.69
CA ARG A 36 -6.41 5.29 11.03
C ARG A 36 -6.60 4.77 9.60
N GLY A 37 -5.52 4.29 8.97
CA GLY A 37 -5.57 3.68 7.64
C GLY A 37 -6.44 2.42 7.57
N LEU A 38 -6.76 1.78 8.69
CA LEU A 38 -7.70 0.66 8.74
C LEU A 38 -9.12 1.04 8.23
N ALA A 39 -9.46 2.34 8.24
CA ALA A 39 -10.70 2.83 7.64
C ALA A 39 -10.83 2.48 6.15
N HIS A 40 -9.71 2.29 5.44
CA HIS A 40 -9.73 1.83 4.04
C HIS A 40 -10.41 0.49 3.87
N ILE A 41 -10.38 -0.41 4.87
CA ILE A 41 -11.09 -1.69 4.84
C ILE A 41 -12.60 -1.46 4.69
N GLY A 42 -13.15 -0.48 5.42
CA GLY A 42 -14.56 -0.09 5.29
C GLY A 42 -14.91 0.44 3.90
N VAL A 43 -14.02 1.25 3.31
CA VAL A 43 -14.18 1.73 1.92
C VAL A 43 -14.19 0.57 0.94
N LEU A 44 -13.28 -0.39 1.09
CA LEU A 44 -13.21 -1.57 0.23
C LEU A 44 -14.47 -2.44 0.32
N LYS A 45 -15.05 -2.60 1.52
CA LYS A 45 -16.33 -3.30 1.70
C LYS A 45 -17.45 -2.66 0.88
N VAL A 46 -17.55 -1.33 0.91
CA VAL A 46 -18.55 -0.60 0.12
C VAL A 46 -18.29 -0.74 -1.38
N ILE A 47 -17.02 -0.66 -1.80
CA ILE A 47 -16.63 -0.88 -3.20
C ILE A 47 -17.07 -2.27 -3.69
N GLU A 48 -16.83 -3.31 -2.88
CA GLU A 48 -17.25 -4.69 -3.15
C GLU A 48 -18.79 -4.82 -3.17
N GLU A 49 -19.48 -4.29 -2.16
CA GLU A 49 -20.94 -4.36 -2.03
C GLU A 49 -21.67 -3.75 -3.22
N TYR A 50 -21.21 -2.58 -3.68
CA TYR A 50 -21.81 -1.87 -4.81
C TYR A 50 -21.22 -2.26 -6.17
N ASN A 51 -20.29 -3.24 -6.21
CA ASN A 51 -19.61 -3.69 -7.43
C ASN A 51 -18.99 -2.54 -8.23
N ILE A 52 -18.36 -1.59 -7.54
CA ILE A 52 -17.70 -0.44 -8.18
C ILE A 52 -16.47 -0.97 -8.95
N PRO A 53 -16.37 -0.80 -10.27
CA PRO A 53 -15.25 -1.31 -11.05
C PRO A 53 -13.99 -0.52 -10.68
N VAL A 54 -12.94 -1.24 -10.28
CA VAL A 54 -11.61 -0.67 -9.99
C VAL A 54 -10.58 -1.43 -10.81
N ASP A 55 -9.90 -0.71 -11.70
CA ASP A 55 -8.89 -1.24 -12.61
C ASP A 55 -7.48 -1.13 -12.06
N TYR A 56 -7.20 -0.14 -11.22
CA TYR A 56 -5.87 0.14 -10.69
C TYR A 56 -5.92 0.47 -9.21
N VAL A 57 -4.88 0.09 -8.47
CA VAL A 57 -4.76 0.41 -7.04
C VAL A 57 -3.42 1.08 -6.76
N ALA A 58 -3.46 2.20 -6.05
CA ALA A 58 -2.29 2.90 -5.55
C ALA A 58 -2.37 3.05 -4.04
N GLY A 59 -1.24 2.88 -3.33
CA GLY A 59 -1.22 3.02 -1.88
C GLY A 59 0.04 3.65 -1.28
N THR A 60 -0.12 4.29 -0.13
CA THR A 60 0.97 4.84 0.69
C THR A 60 0.85 4.36 2.15
N SER A 61 1.96 3.97 2.79
CA SER A 61 1.98 3.47 4.17
C SER A 61 0.93 2.38 4.42
N MET A 62 0.03 2.53 5.40
CA MET A 62 -1.06 1.58 5.66
C MET A 62 -1.95 1.34 4.42
N GLY A 63 -2.19 2.38 3.60
CA GLY A 63 -2.91 2.24 2.34
C GLY A 63 -2.20 1.33 1.33
N SER A 64 -0.86 1.24 1.37
CA SER A 64 -0.12 0.29 0.53
C SER A 64 -0.22 -1.16 1.03
N ILE A 65 -0.40 -1.38 2.34
CA ILE A 65 -0.63 -2.73 2.88
C ILE A 65 -2.02 -3.19 2.49
N ILE A 66 -3.05 -2.41 2.85
CA ILE A 66 -4.46 -2.74 2.57
C ILE A 66 -4.70 -2.82 1.06
N GLY A 67 -4.20 -1.82 0.31
CA GLY A 67 -4.30 -1.79 -1.13
C GLY A 67 -3.55 -2.92 -1.82
N GLY A 68 -2.36 -3.29 -1.32
CA GLY A 68 -1.59 -4.41 -1.86
C GLY A 68 -2.29 -5.75 -1.64
N LEU A 69 -2.82 -6.00 -0.44
CA LEU A 69 -3.62 -7.19 -0.14
C LEU A 69 -4.85 -7.26 -1.05
N TRP A 70 -5.64 -6.18 -1.11
CA TRP A 70 -6.85 -6.15 -1.91
C TRP A 70 -6.58 -6.27 -3.43
N ALA A 71 -5.52 -5.63 -3.91
CA ALA A 71 -5.07 -5.73 -5.30
C ALA A 71 -4.55 -7.13 -5.65
N SER A 72 -4.10 -7.92 -4.67
CA SER A 72 -3.69 -9.31 -4.87
C SER A 72 -4.87 -10.29 -4.92
N GLY A 73 -6.08 -9.84 -4.57
CA GLY A 73 -7.31 -10.64 -4.65
C GLY A 73 -7.94 -11.01 -3.30
N TYR A 74 -7.38 -10.55 -2.18
CA TYR A 74 -8.05 -10.67 -0.88
C TYR A 74 -9.33 -9.83 -0.87
N THR A 75 -10.39 -10.38 -0.31
CA THR A 75 -11.64 -9.66 -0.02
C THR A 75 -11.46 -8.71 1.16
N ALA A 76 -12.27 -7.65 1.23
CA ALA A 76 -12.22 -6.72 2.34
C ALA A 76 -12.47 -7.40 3.70
N SER A 77 -13.29 -8.46 3.73
CA SER A 77 -13.57 -9.27 4.94
C SER A 77 -12.39 -10.14 5.38
N GLU A 78 -11.63 -10.71 4.44
CA GLU A 78 -10.39 -11.43 4.77
C GLU A 78 -9.33 -10.47 5.31
N ILE A 79 -9.20 -9.29 4.69
CA ILE A 79 -8.31 -8.24 5.18
C ILE A 79 -8.72 -7.81 6.59
N GLU A 80 -10.01 -7.57 6.84
CA GLU A 80 -10.50 -7.28 8.19
C GLU A 80 -10.13 -8.37 9.19
N SER A 81 -10.32 -9.64 8.84
CA SER A 81 -10.02 -10.77 9.72
C SER A 81 -8.53 -10.86 10.07
N ILE A 82 -7.65 -10.57 9.10
CA ILE A 82 -6.21 -10.42 9.33
C ILE A 82 -5.98 -9.34 10.40
N PHE A 83 -6.53 -8.14 10.21
CA PHE A 83 -6.29 -7.02 11.13
C PHE A 83 -6.99 -7.13 12.49
N LEU A 84 -8.00 -7.99 12.63
CA LEU A 84 -8.65 -8.32 13.90
C LEU A 84 -7.97 -9.45 14.68
N SER A 85 -7.03 -10.18 14.08
CA SER A 85 -6.29 -11.25 14.75
C SER A 85 -5.44 -10.72 15.92
N GLU A 86 -5.22 -11.54 16.95
CA GLU A 86 -4.49 -11.13 18.15
C GLU A 86 -3.06 -10.65 17.87
N ASN A 87 -2.36 -11.29 16.93
CA ASN A 87 -0.99 -10.91 16.56
C ASN A 87 -0.92 -9.48 16.02
N ILE A 88 -1.86 -9.13 15.15
CA ILE A 88 -1.91 -7.82 14.49
C ILE A 88 -2.53 -6.78 15.41
N ARG A 89 -3.51 -7.16 16.23
CA ARG A 89 -4.01 -6.30 17.31
C ARG A 89 -2.92 -5.97 18.31
N ASN A 90 -1.99 -6.86 18.65
CA ASN A 90 -0.87 -6.56 19.54
C ASN A 90 0.15 -5.61 18.90
N TRP A 91 0.31 -5.68 17.57
CA TRP A 91 1.09 -4.69 16.81
C TRP A 91 0.39 -3.32 16.74
N LEU A 92 -0.94 -3.29 16.66
CA LEU A 92 -1.75 -2.07 16.58
C LEU A 92 -2.14 -1.46 17.93
N ASN A 93 -2.17 -2.25 19.00
CA ASN A 93 -2.68 -1.85 20.32
C ASN A 93 -1.71 -0.92 21.04
N GLU A 94 -2.30 0.14 21.60
CA GLU A 94 -1.67 1.18 22.41
C GLU A 94 -0.83 0.68 23.60
N SER A 95 -1.01 -0.55 24.09
CA SER A 95 -0.26 -1.08 25.23
C SER A 95 1.20 -1.42 24.91
N THR A 96 1.53 -1.69 23.65
CA THR A 96 2.92 -1.78 23.18
C THR A 96 3.48 -0.37 22.94
N ILE A 97 2.63 0.57 22.52
CA ILE A 97 2.95 1.98 22.24
C ILE A 97 3.09 2.83 23.53
N LYS A 98 2.53 2.42 24.67
CA LYS A 98 2.70 3.13 25.95
C LYS A 98 4.16 3.21 26.41
N ASN A 99 4.99 2.23 26.03
CA ASN A 99 6.44 2.26 26.24
C ASN A 99 7.19 3.06 25.14
N TYR A 100 6.50 3.42 24.06
CA TYR A 100 6.97 4.25 22.95
C TYR A 100 6.13 5.52 22.86
N GLN A 101 6.19 6.32 23.94
CA GLN A 101 5.73 7.72 24.01
C GLN A 101 5.84 8.51 22.69
N PRO A 102 6.93 8.39 21.88
CA PRO A 102 7.06 9.15 20.63
C PRO A 102 5.98 8.84 19.57
N VAL A 103 5.49 7.60 19.48
CA VAL A 103 4.50 7.19 18.46
C VAL A 103 3.09 7.67 18.83
N PHE A 104 2.75 7.64 20.12
CA PHE A 104 1.48 8.19 20.62
C PHE A 104 1.43 9.73 20.45
N LEU A 105 2.55 10.41 20.74
CA LEU A 105 2.69 11.86 20.52
C LEU A 105 2.57 12.24 19.04
N PHE A 106 3.06 11.39 18.12
CA PHE A 106 2.91 11.57 16.67
C PHE A 106 1.46 11.55 16.21
N LEU A 107 0.59 10.73 16.83
CA LEU A 107 -0.82 10.60 16.45
C LEU A 107 -1.73 11.71 17.01
N ASN A 108 -1.28 12.45 18.03
CA ASN A 108 -2.14 13.32 18.85
C ASN A 108 -1.78 14.83 18.91
N SER A 109 -0.85 15.33 18.09
CA SER A 109 -0.52 16.77 17.83
C SER A 109 0.73 17.35 18.53
N TYR A 110 1.68 17.87 17.71
CA TYR A 110 2.85 18.77 17.94
C TYR A 110 3.84 18.51 19.12
N PRO A 111 5.02 19.17 19.16
CA PRO A 111 6.30 18.78 18.60
C PRO A 111 7.29 18.31 19.68
N THR A 112 7.22 17.06 20.14
CA THR A 112 8.36 16.47 20.90
C THR A 112 9.10 15.53 19.98
N PHE A 113 9.69 16.09 18.92
CA PHE A 113 10.36 15.33 17.85
C PHE A 113 11.73 14.76 18.27
N LEU A 114 12.31 15.20 19.38
CA LEU A 114 13.65 14.79 19.80
C LEU A 114 13.69 14.49 21.31
N THR A 115 13.66 13.21 21.67
CA THR A 115 14.24 12.74 22.94
C THR A 115 15.66 12.28 22.65
N THR A 116 16.62 13.19 22.77
CA THR A 116 18.04 12.87 22.60
C THR A 116 18.70 12.77 23.97
N GLU A 117 19.31 11.63 24.25
CA GLU A 117 20.25 11.54 25.38
C GLU A 117 21.53 12.30 25.02
N LEU A 118 21.82 13.37 25.76
CA LEU A 118 23.11 14.04 25.74
C LEU A 118 24.12 13.14 26.49
N LYS A 119 24.85 12.31 25.74
CA LYS A 119 26.07 11.64 26.22
C LYS A 119 27.29 12.33 25.60
N ASP A 120 28.19 12.82 26.45
CA ASP A 120 29.50 13.37 26.07
C ASP A 120 29.47 14.50 25.02
N GLY A 121 28.45 15.36 25.06
CA GLY A 121 28.32 16.51 24.15
C GLY A 121 28.00 16.16 22.70
N LYS A 122 27.69 14.89 22.38
CA LYS A 122 27.28 14.45 21.05
C LYS A 122 25.80 14.09 21.04
N LEU A 123 25.05 14.72 20.15
CA LEU A 123 23.65 14.41 19.92
C LEU A 123 23.53 13.06 19.21
N LYS A 124 23.07 12.02 19.89
CA LYS A 124 22.78 10.71 19.28
C LYS A 124 21.29 10.63 18.95
N ILE A 125 20.96 10.79 17.68
CA ILE A 125 19.59 10.58 17.18
C ILE A 125 19.38 9.06 17.01
N PRO A 126 18.37 8.45 17.64
CA PRO A 126 18.10 7.03 17.46
C PRO A 126 17.65 6.76 16.00
N GLU A 127 18.18 5.69 15.40
CA GLU A 127 17.82 5.31 14.02
C GLU A 127 16.37 4.77 13.89
N SER A 128 15.79 4.28 14.98
CA SER A 128 14.42 3.77 15.08
C SER A 128 14.00 3.73 16.54
N THR A 129 12.75 4.09 16.83
CA THR A 129 12.18 3.90 18.16
C THR A 129 11.50 2.55 18.34
N VAL A 130 11.25 1.76 17.27
CA VAL A 130 10.52 0.48 17.37
C VAL A 130 11.33 -0.69 16.77
N ASP A 131 11.16 -1.91 17.32
CA ASP A 131 11.67 -3.16 16.72
C ASP A 131 10.86 -3.50 15.47
N ASP A 132 11.53 -3.61 14.32
CA ASP A 132 10.91 -3.82 13.02
C ASP A 132 10.84 -5.30 12.59
N LYS A 133 11.27 -6.24 13.43
CA LYS A 133 11.23 -7.68 13.08
C LYS A 133 9.81 -8.20 12.85
N ILE A 134 8.89 -7.87 13.76
CA ILE A 134 7.50 -8.34 13.70
C ILE A 134 6.86 -7.84 12.41
N ILE A 135 6.96 -6.53 12.15
CA ILE A 135 6.37 -5.94 10.95
C ILE A 135 6.98 -6.46 9.66
N ASN A 136 8.30 -6.69 9.63
CA ASN A 136 8.96 -7.29 8.47
C ASN A 136 8.52 -8.74 8.25
N LEU A 137 8.33 -9.51 9.33
CA LEU A 137 7.84 -10.88 9.27
C LEU A 137 6.38 -10.94 8.77
N GLU A 138 5.50 -10.10 9.29
CA GLU A 138 4.09 -10.05 8.86
C GLU A 138 3.98 -9.66 7.39
N LEU A 139 4.70 -8.62 6.95
CA LEU A 139 4.72 -8.23 5.54
C LEU A 139 5.27 -9.33 4.64
N PHE A 140 6.32 -10.04 5.09
CA PHE A 140 6.84 -11.18 4.35
C PHE A 140 5.80 -12.31 4.25
N SER A 141 5.12 -12.64 5.35
CA SER A 141 4.06 -13.66 5.38
C SER A 141 2.91 -13.31 4.44
N PHE A 142 2.50 -12.04 4.38
CA PHE A 142 1.43 -11.61 3.47
C PHE A 142 1.84 -11.64 2.00
N PHE A 143 3.03 -11.12 1.68
CA PHE A 143 3.36 -10.76 0.31
C PHE A 143 4.33 -11.70 -0.39
N SER A 144 4.98 -12.63 0.30
CA SER A 144 5.99 -13.52 -0.31
C SER A 144 5.42 -14.42 -1.40
N GLU A 145 4.29 -15.08 -1.14
CA GLU A 145 3.63 -15.95 -2.13
C GLU A 145 3.09 -15.14 -3.32
N ILE A 146 2.50 -13.98 -3.04
CA ILE A 146 2.00 -13.05 -4.06
C ILE A 146 3.16 -12.59 -4.96
N ASP A 147 4.27 -12.13 -4.36
CA ASP A 147 5.45 -11.63 -5.09
C ASP A 147 6.04 -12.71 -6.00
N TYR A 148 6.10 -13.95 -5.50
CA TYR A 148 6.53 -15.11 -6.26
C TYR A 148 5.63 -15.37 -7.48
N ALA A 149 4.31 -15.35 -7.29
CA ALA A 149 3.33 -15.60 -8.34
C ALA A 149 3.39 -14.55 -9.47
N ILE A 150 3.59 -13.28 -9.13
CA ILE A 150 3.65 -12.18 -10.12
C ILE A 150 5.06 -11.96 -10.69
N GLY A 151 6.07 -12.66 -10.17
CA GLY A 151 7.48 -12.48 -10.55
C GLY A 151 7.98 -11.06 -10.26
N SER A 152 7.62 -10.52 -9.08
CA SER A 152 8.03 -9.18 -8.62
C SER A 152 7.62 -8.03 -9.56
N ASP A 153 6.52 -8.18 -10.31
CA ASP A 153 5.94 -7.14 -11.17
C ASP A 153 4.49 -6.85 -10.77
N PHE A 154 4.27 -5.74 -10.05
CA PHE A 154 3.00 -5.42 -9.39
C PHE A 154 1.87 -5.16 -10.37
N ARG A 155 2.22 -4.87 -11.63
CA ARG A 155 1.27 -4.67 -12.72
C ARG A 155 0.59 -5.97 -13.15
N LYS A 156 1.12 -7.13 -12.73
CA LYS A 156 0.56 -8.46 -12.99
C LYS A 156 -0.32 -8.99 -11.86
N MET A 157 -0.51 -8.21 -10.78
CA MET A 157 -1.46 -8.56 -9.72
C MET A 157 -2.89 -8.56 -10.26
N TYR A 158 -3.82 -9.18 -9.53
CA TYR A 158 -5.23 -9.28 -9.91
C TYR A 158 -5.82 -7.90 -10.30
N LYS A 159 -5.51 -6.88 -9.50
CA LYS A 159 -5.61 -5.47 -9.91
C LYS A 159 -4.18 -4.89 -9.98
N PRO A 160 -3.73 -4.34 -11.12
CA PRO A 160 -2.43 -3.69 -11.21
C PRO A 160 -2.20 -2.68 -10.07
N PHE A 161 -1.08 -2.87 -9.36
CA PHE A 161 -0.77 -2.14 -8.14
C PHE A 161 0.47 -1.26 -8.26
N LEU A 162 0.49 -0.17 -7.50
CA LEU A 162 1.68 0.61 -7.21
C LEU A 162 1.69 1.11 -5.76
N CYS A 163 2.88 1.31 -5.21
CA CYS A 163 3.02 2.01 -3.93
C CYS A 163 4.08 3.09 -3.98
N THR A 164 3.95 4.05 -3.08
CA THR A 164 4.82 5.23 -3.03
C THR A 164 5.63 5.25 -1.74
N ALA A 165 6.92 5.57 -1.82
CA ALA A 165 7.75 5.92 -0.67
C ALA A 165 8.48 7.25 -0.93
N SER A 166 9.15 7.75 0.09
CA SER A 166 10.06 8.89 -0.04
C SER A 166 11.51 8.39 -0.13
N ASP A 167 12.22 8.76 -1.19
CA ASP A 167 13.67 8.54 -1.25
C ASP A 167 14.38 9.72 -0.56
N ILE A 168 14.90 9.45 0.63
CA ILE A 168 15.57 10.45 1.48
C ILE A 168 16.86 10.97 0.83
N LYS A 169 17.52 10.18 -0.04
CA LYS A 169 18.77 10.62 -0.68
C LYS A 169 18.52 11.55 -1.85
N SER A 170 17.48 11.25 -2.64
CA SER A 170 17.15 12.04 -3.84
C SER A 170 16.10 13.11 -3.58
N GLU A 171 15.52 13.18 -2.38
CA GLU A 171 14.44 14.11 -1.98
C GLU A 171 13.19 14.02 -2.86
N ASN A 172 13.02 12.89 -3.56
CA ASN A 172 11.96 12.69 -4.54
C ASN A 172 11.03 11.53 -4.15
N PRO A 173 9.78 11.53 -4.65
CA PRO A 173 8.90 10.38 -4.50
C PRO A 173 9.47 9.18 -5.26
N LYS A 174 9.53 8.03 -4.58
CA LYS A 174 9.81 6.75 -5.18
C LYS A 174 8.51 6.02 -5.45
N ILE A 175 8.24 5.69 -6.71
CA ILE A 175 7.10 4.87 -7.10
C ILE A 175 7.60 3.45 -7.38
N PHE A 176 6.99 2.47 -6.72
CA PHE A 176 7.26 1.07 -6.94
C PHE A 176 6.12 0.44 -7.75
N THR A 177 6.49 -0.13 -8.90
CA THR A 177 5.62 -1.00 -9.72
C THR A 177 6.25 -2.37 -9.94
N LYS A 178 7.46 -2.59 -9.40
CA LYS A 178 8.27 -3.80 -9.54
C LYS A 178 9.29 -3.88 -8.40
N GLY A 179 9.88 -5.05 -8.23
CA GLY A 179 10.81 -5.37 -7.14
C GLY A 179 10.11 -6.23 -6.08
N LYS A 180 10.78 -6.48 -4.96
CA LYS A 180 10.20 -7.27 -3.88
C LYS A 180 9.02 -6.54 -3.25
N LEU A 181 7.81 -7.10 -3.34
CA LEU A 181 6.58 -6.46 -2.89
C LEU A 181 6.60 -6.10 -1.41
N GLU A 182 7.03 -7.02 -0.54
CA GLU A 182 7.12 -6.81 0.90
C GLU A 182 8.08 -5.67 1.25
N LYS A 183 9.22 -5.58 0.56
CA LYS A 183 10.20 -4.49 0.77
C LYS A 183 9.67 -3.15 0.29
N SER A 184 8.98 -3.13 -0.85
CA SER A 184 8.43 -1.91 -1.44
C SER A 184 7.33 -1.33 -0.54
N ILE A 185 6.44 -2.18 -0.03
CA ILE A 185 5.41 -1.81 0.95
C ILE A 185 6.05 -1.40 2.29
N ARG A 186 7.07 -2.12 2.76
CA ARG A 186 7.82 -1.76 3.99
C ARG A 186 8.52 -0.40 3.86
N ALA A 187 9.02 -0.04 2.69
CA ALA A 187 9.61 1.27 2.40
C ALA A 187 8.55 2.37 2.41
N SER A 188 7.39 2.11 1.81
CA SER A 188 6.21 2.99 1.82
C SER A 188 5.66 3.28 3.23
N MET A 189 5.87 2.36 4.18
CA MET A 189 5.46 2.52 5.58
C MET A 189 6.58 3.03 6.52
N ALA A 190 7.80 3.23 6.03
CA ALA A 190 8.94 3.61 6.87
C ALA A 190 8.83 5.07 7.36
N ILE A 191 7.96 5.32 8.33
CA ILE A 191 7.81 6.64 8.97
C ILE A 191 9.14 6.96 9.65
N PRO A 192 9.79 8.08 9.28
CA PRO A 192 11.06 8.50 9.90
C PRO A 192 10.95 8.54 11.42
N LEU A 193 12.03 8.16 12.10
CA LEU A 193 12.17 8.08 13.56
C LEU A 193 11.38 6.93 14.22
N ILE A 194 10.29 6.44 13.61
CA ILE A 194 9.52 5.29 14.14
C ILE A 194 10.13 3.97 13.68
N PHE A 195 10.43 3.87 12.39
CA PHE A 195 10.97 2.67 11.76
C PHE A 195 12.30 2.96 11.07
N LYS A 196 13.16 1.93 11.01
CA LYS A 196 14.38 2.00 10.20
C LYS A 196 14.02 2.24 8.71
N PRO A 197 14.78 3.11 8.01
CA PRO A 197 14.69 3.24 6.57
C PRO A 197 14.99 1.91 5.88
N VAL A 198 14.31 1.67 4.75
CA VAL A 198 14.52 0.48 3.93
C VAL A 198 15.49 0.82 2.81
N ILE A 199 16.47 -0.04 2.59
CA ILE A 199 17.35 0.03 1.43
C ILE A 199 16.71 -0.79 0.31
N PHE A 200 16.49 -0.14 -0.84
CA PHE A 200 15.83 -0.68 -2.03
C PHE A 200 16.53 -0.24 -3.31
#